data_AF-A0A3D2RX36-F1
#
_entry.id   AF-A0A3D2RX36-F1
#
_cell.length_a   1.000
_cell.length_b   1.000
_cell.length_c   1.000
_cell.angle_alpha   90.00
_cell.angle_beta   90.00
_cell.angle_gamma   90.00
#
_symmetry.space_group_name_H-M   'P 1'
#
loop_
_entity.id
_entity.type
_entity.pdbx_description
1 polymer ?
#
loop_
_entity_poly.entity_id
_entity_poly.type
_entity_poly.pdbx_seq_one_letter_code
_entity_poly.pdbx_strand_id
1 'polypeptide(L)'
;MNQHLLFNFLIIGWLGLSVISFVILLVIPVPYGRYMRHGWGMTIRNQIGWLIMEVPSPIIFFVCFVVGQNSKTFTAVAFLAMWEVHYIHRAFIYPFRLRGKGKRMPIIIMLLGFMFNMINSFFIG
;
A
#
# COMPACT_ATOMS: atom_id res chain seq x y z
N MET A 1 -2.65 -3.97 28.59
CA MET A 1 -2.69 -4.99 27.51
C MET A 1 -1.28 -5.15 26.97
N ASN A 2 -0.76 -6.38 26.90
CA ASN A 2 0.62 -6.63 26.49
C ASN A 2 0.81 -6.20 25.01
N GLN A 3 1.83 -5.41 24.69
CA GLN A 3 2.01 -4.83 23.35
C GLN A 3 2.04 -5.92 22.26
N HIS A 4 2.65 -7.06 22.56
CA HIS A 4 2.68 -8.22 21.68
C HIS A 4 1.31 -8.85 21.43
N LEU A 5 0.44 -8.91 22.45
CA LEU A 5 -0.91 -9.46 22.30
C LEU A 5 -1.77 -8.57 21.41
N LEU A 6 -1.67 -7.25 21.60
CA LEU A 6 -2.36 -6.28 20.74
C LEU A 6 -1.88 -6.41 19.28
N PHE A 7 -0.57 -6.47 19.07
CA PHE A 7 0.02 -6.63 17.74
C PHE A 7 -0.46 -7.90 17.03
N ASN A 8 -0.42 -9.05 17.73
CA ASN A 8 -0.88 -10.32 17.18
C ASN A 8 -2.36 -10.27 16.80
N PHE A 9 -3.21 -9.68 17.65
CA PHE A 9 -4.63 -9.52 17.36
C PHE A 9 -4.86 -8.65 16.10
N LEU A 10 -4.12 -7.55 15.97
CA LEU A 10 -4.21 -6.66 14.81
C LEU A 10 -3.78 -7.36 13.50
N ILE A 11 -2.70 -8.15 13.52
CA ILE A 11 -2.27 -8.93 12.36
C ILE A 11 -3.29 -9.99 11.97
N ILE A 12 -3.84 -10.74 12.95
CA ILE A 12 -4.87 -11.74 12.68
C ILE A 12 -6.11 -11.08 12.07
N GLY A 13 -6.53 -9.92 12.59
CA GLY A 13 -7.61 -9.12 12.01
C GLY A 13 -7.30 -8.67 10.57
N TRP A 14 -6.08 -8.21 10.32
CA TRP A 14 -5.63 -7.79 8.99
C TRP A 14 -5.61 -8.96 7.99
N LEU A 15 -5.17 -10.14 8.43
CA LEU A 15 -5.24 -11.37 7.64
C LEU A 15 -6.69 -11.75 7.32
N GLY A 16 -7.59 -11.68 8.30
CA GLY A 16 -9.02 -11.91 8.10
C GLY A 16 -9.62 -10.96 7.04
N LEU A 17 -9.27 -9.68 7.09
CA LEU A 17 -9.69 -8.68 6.10
C LEU A 17 -9.18 -9.02 4.68
N SER A 18 -7.97 -9.58 4.58
CA SER A 18 -7.41 -9.98 3.29
C SER A 18 -8.18 -11.16 2.66
N VAL A 19 -8.60 -12.14 3.46
CA VAL A 19 -9.45 -13.26 3.01
C VAL A 19 -10.81 -12.77 2.53
N ILE A 20 -11.45 -11.87 3.28
CA ILE A 20 -12.74 -11.27 2.89
C ILE A 20 -12.57 -10.51 1.56
N SER A 21 -11.52 -9.69 1.45
CA SER A 21 -11.23 -8.93 0.25
C SER A 21 -10.97 -9.85 -0.96
N PHE A 22 -10.25 -10.95 -0.76
CA PHE A 22 -10.01 -11.95 -1.80
C PHE A 22 -11.31 -12.52 -2.34
N VAL A 23 -12.23 -12.97 -1.47
CA VAL A 23 -13.52 -13.53 -1.87
C VAL A 23 -14.39 -12.50 -2.60
N ILE A 24 -14.44 -11.25 -2.11
CA ILE A 24 -15.20 -10.17 -2.75
C ILE A 24 -14.67 -9.89 -4.16
N LEU A 25 -13.34 -9.82 -4.33
CA LEU A 25 -12.70 -9.48 -5.60
C LEU A 25 -12.87 -10.56 -6.68
N LEU A 26 -13.18 -11.80 -6.30
CA LEU A 26 -13.55 -12.86 -7.26
C LEU A 26 -14.89 -12.57 -7.94
N VAL A 27 -15.79 -11.86 -7.27
CA VAL A 27 -17.15 -11.57 -7.76
C VAL A 27 -17.26 -10.14 -8.28
N ILE A 28 -16.66 -9.18 -7.57
CA ILE A 28 -16.77 -7.74 -7.84
C ILE A 28 -15.38 -7.20 -8.17
N PRO A 29 -15.02 -7.06 -9.46
CA PRO A 29 -13.76 -6.46 -9.82
C PRO A 29 -13.74 -4.99 -9.41
N VAL A 30 -12.62 -4.55 -8.83
CA VAL A 30 -12.44 -3.13 -8.45
C VAL A 30 -12.58 -2.25 -9.69
N PRO A 31 -13.34 -1.15 -9.58
CA PRO A 31 -13.65 -0.22 -10.67
C PRO A 31 -12.46 0.66 -11.06
N TYR A 32 -11.36 0.05 -11.46
CA TYR A 32 -10.12 0.73 -11.79
C TYR A 32 -9.47 0.15 -13.05
N GLY A 33 -8.74 0.98 -13.80
CA GLY A 33 -8.03 0.57 -15.01
C GLY A 33 -8.97 0.06 -16.11
N ARG A 34 -8.88 -1.24 -16.45
CA ARG A 34 -9.72 -1.89 -17.48
C ARG A 34 -11.18 -2.09 -17.05
N TYR A 35 -11.46 -2.01 -15.75
CA TYR A 35 -12.79 -2.20 -15.18
C TYR A 35 -13.43 -0.88 -14.72
N MET A 36 -12.95 0.27 -15.19
CA MET A 36 -13.54 1.57 -14.87
C MET A 36 -15.03 1.61 -15.21
N ARG A 37 -15.85 1.99 -14.22
CA ARG A 37 -17.30 2.20 -14.38
C ARG A 37 -17.68 3.55 -13.80
N HIS A 38 -18.68 4.20 -14.40
CA HIS A 38 -19.27 5.42 -13.84
C HIS A 38 -20.00 5.08 -12.54
N GLY A 39 -20.01 5.99 -11.56
CA GLY A 39 -20.74 5.83 -10.27
C GLY A 39 -19.87 5.72 -9.02
N TRP A 40 -18.54 5.66 -9.12
CA TRP A 40 -17.62 5.55 -7.97
C TRP A 40 -17.11 6.91 -7.44
N GLY A 41 -17.90 7.96 -7.63
CA GLY A 41 -17.61 9.30 -7.13
C GLY A 41 -16.54 10.07 -7.93
N MET A 42 -15.89 11.02 -7.25
CA MET A 42 -14.87 11.90 -7.84
C MET A 42 -13.64 11.11 -8.28
N THR A 43 -13.04 11.55 -9.39
CA THR A 43 -11.87 10.88 -9.97
C THR A 43 -10.69 11.83 -10.12
N ILE A 44 -9.49 11.31 -9.88
CA ILE A 44 -8.21 12.03 -9.99
C ILE A 44 -7.39 11.48 -11.18
N ARG A 45 -6.42 12.26 -11.65
CA ARG A 45 -5.42 11.78 -12.63
C ARG A 45 -4.72 10.54 -12.08
N ASN A 46 -4.65 9.50 -12.90
CA ASN A 46 -4.15 8.21 -12.48
C ASN A 46 -2.72 8.26 -11.88
N GLN A 47 -1.85 9.06 -12.48
CA GLN A 47 -0.45 9.21 -12.04
C GLN A 47 -0.36 9.77 -10.62
N ILE A 48 -1.18 10.78 -10.32
CA ILE A 48 -1.22 11.42 -9.00
C ILE A 48 -1.84 10.47 -7.98
N GLY A 49 -2.94 9.81 -8.36
CA GLY A 49 -3.59 8.82 -7.49
C GLY A 49 -2.64 7.69 -7.11
N TRP A 50 -1.91 7.14 -8.09
CA TRP A 50 -0.93 6.08 -7.84
C TRP A 50 0.23 6.55 -6.97
N LEU A 51 0.77 7.74 -7.24
CA LEU A 51 1.82 8.34 -6.42
C LEU A 51 1.37 8.46 -4.97
N ILE A 52 0.24 9.12 -4.72
CA ILE A 52 -0.29 9.32 -3.35
C ILE A 52 -0.50 7.98 -2.67
N MET A 53 -1.10 7.01 -3.35
CA MET A 53 -1.42 5.68 -2.81
C MET A 53 -0.16 4.90 -2.37
N GLU A 54 0.95 4.98 -3.12
CA GLU A 54 2.14 4.13 -2.91
C GLU A 54 3.24 4.82 -2.09
N VAL A 55 3.28 6.16 -2.04
CA VAL A 55 4.24 6.95 -1.25
C VAL A 55 4.32 6.62 0.26
N PRO A 56 3.23 6.28 0.99
CA PRO A 56 3.37 5.98 2.42
C PRO A 56 4.24 4.75 2.70
N SER A 57 4.29 3.77 1.79
CA SER A 57 4.98 2.51 2.05
C SER A 57 6.50 2.60 2.26
N PRO A 58 7.28 3.23 1.38
CA PRO A 58 8.73 3.40 1.61
C PRO A 58 8.99 4.32 2.80
N ILE A 59 8.20 5.40 2.96
CA ILE A 59 8.40 6.36 4.05
C ILE A 59 8.20 5.70 5.41
N ILE A 60 7.09 4.99 5.62
CA ILE A 60 6.77 4.41 6.93
C ILE A 60 7.73 3.29 7.28
N PHE A 61 8.05 2.43 6.32
CA PHE A 61 8.99 1.33 6.58
C PHE A 61 10.38 1.86 6.94
N PHE A 62 10.88 2.87 6.21
CA PHE A 62 12.14 3.52 6.52
C PHE A 62 12.11 4.19 7.92
N VAL A 63 11.03 4.90 8.26
CA VAL A 63 10.88 5.54 9.58
C VAL A 63 10.83 4.50 10.70
N CYS A 64 10.03 3.44 10.56
CA CYS A 64 9.98 2.33 11.53
C CYS A 64 11.35 1.70 11.71
N PHE A 65 12.07 1.46 10.60
CA PHE A 65 13.42 0.93 10.66
C PHE A 65 14.34 1.87 11.45
N VAL A 66 14.38 3.17 11.16
CA VAL A 66 15.26 4.15 11.81
C VAL A 66 14.95 4.34 13.30
N VAL A 67 13.67 4.43 13.66
CA VAL A 67 13.21 4.66 15.04
C VAL A 67 13.27 3.38 15.88
N GLY A 68 13.14 2.22 15.24
CA GLY A 68 13.18 0.92 15.89
C GLY A 68 14.50 0.68 16.64
N GLN A 69 14.39 0.21 17.88
CA GLN A 69 15.54 -0.10 18.74
C GLN A 69 16.20 -1.44 18.43
N ASN A 70 15.72 -2.16 17.41
CA ASN A 70 16.25 -3.44 17.00
C ASN A 70 17.67 -3.31 16.42
N SER A 71 18.49 -4.33 16.63
CA SER A 71 19.84 -4.37 16.07
C SER A 71 19.80 -4.31 14.55
N LYS A 72 20.57 -3.39 13.96
CA LYS A 72 20.72 -3.17 12.52
C LYS A 72 21.61 -4.23 11.90
N THR A 73 21.17 -5.49 11.94
CA THR A 73 21.90 -6.61 11.35
C THR A 73 21.97 -6.46 9.83
N PHE A 74 22.98 -7.10 9.22
CA PHE A 74 23.12 -7.11 7.76
C PHE A 74 21.85 -7.60 7.05
N THR A 75 21.17 -8.59 7.62
CA THR A 75 19.90 -9.12 7.10
C THR A 75 18.79 -8.08 7.14
N ALA A 76 18.66 -7.32 8.23
CA ALA A 76 17.64 -6.28 8.35
C ALA A 76 17.88 -5.14 7.35
N VAL A 77 19.13 -4.76 7.13
CA VAL A 77 19.51 -3.76 6.11
C VAL A 77 19.27 -4.28 4.69
N ALA A 78 19.53 -5.56 4.42
CA ALA A 78 19.23 -6.15 3.12
C ALA A 78 17.73 -6.13 2.81
N PHE A 79 16.87 -6.49 3.78
CA PHE A 79 15.42 -6.38 3.63
C PHE A 79 14.96 -4.94 3.44
N LEU A 80 15.55 -3.99 4.17
CA LEU A 80 15.31 -2.56 3.95
C LEU A 80 15.60 -2.16 2.50
N ALA A 81 16.79 -2.48 2.00
CA ALA A 81 17.20 -2.14 0.64
C ALA A 81 16.26 -2.77 -0.41
N MET A 82 15.87 -4.04 -0.23
CA MET A 82 14.92 -4.70 -1.15
C MET A 82 13.56 -4.00 -1.17
N TRP A 83 13.03 -3.64 0.00
CA TRP A 83 11.75 -2.94 0.12
C TRP A 83 11.81 -1.55 -0.51
N GLU A 84 12.84 -0.76 -0.16
CA GLU A 84 13.02 0.60 -0.68
C GLU A 84 13.21 0.59 -2.19
N VAL A 85 14.04 -0.28 -2.74
CA VAL A 85 14.22 -0.38 -4.20
C VAL A 85 12.89 -0.70 -4.89
N HIS A 86 12.10 -1.63 -4.34
CA HIS A 86 10.80 -1.96 -4.89
C HIS A 86 9.84 -0.77 -4.85
N TYR A 87 9.67 -0.15 -3.67
CA TYR A 87 8.69 0.90 -3.46
C TYR A 87 9.10 2.24 -4.04
N ILE A 88 10.40 2.56 -4.12
CA ILE A 88 10.88 3.74 -4.84
C ILE A 88 10.54 3.62 -6.33
N HIS A 89 10.81 2.45 -6.92
CA HIS A 89 10.43 2.22 -8.31
C HIS A 89 8.90 2.29 -8.49
N ARG A 90 8.13 1.68 -7.59
CA ARG A 90 6.67 1.62 -7.69
C ARG A 90 5.96 2.95 -7.42
N ALA A 91 6.44 3.75 -6.48
CA ALA A 91 5.84 5.03 -6.11
C ALA A 91 6.35 6.17 -6.99
N PHE A 92 7.64 6.21 -7.34
CA PHE A 92 8.24 7.37 -8.01
C PHE A 92 8.65 7.15 -9.47
N ILE A 93 8.78 5.91 -9.95
CA ILE A 93 9.17 5.66 -11.35
C ILE A 93 7.97 5.19 -12.16
N TYR A 94 7.22 4.23 -11.64
CA TYR A 94 6.09 3.60 -12.32
C TYR A 94 4.96 4.59 -12.68
N PRO A 95 4.55 5.55 -11.83
CA PRO A 95 3.48 6.49 -12.17
C PRO A 95 3.77 7.38 -13.38
N PHE A 96 5.05 7.68 -13.61
CA PHE A 96 5.46 8.47 -14.77
C PHE A 96 5.64 7.61 -16.03
N ARG A 97 5.81 6.30 -15.89
CA ARG A 97 5.84 5.33 -17.00
C ARG A 97 4.45 4.84 -17.42
N LEU A 98 3.42 5.11 -16.63
CA LEU A 98 2.04 4.68 -16.89
C LEU A 98 1.54 5.21 -18.25
N ARG A 99 1.30 4.27 -19.18
CA ARG A 99 0.75 4.56 -20.51
C ARG A 99 -0.79 4.70 -20.44
N GLY A 100 -1.27 5.92 -20.66
CA GLY A 100 -2.70 6.22 -20.69
C GLY A 100 -2.98 7.69 -20.43
N LYS A 101 -2.80 8.55 -21.44
CA LYS A 101 -3.25 9.95 -21.39
C LYS A 101 -4.76 9.96 -21.11
N GLY A 102 -5.18 10.60 -20.01
CA GLY A 102 -6.59 10.77 -19.66
C GLY A 102 -7.22 9.69 -18.78
N LYS A 103 -6.53 8.59 -18.44
CA LYS A 103 -7.06 7.61 -17.47
C LYS A 103 -7.20 8.26 -16.09
N ARG A 104 -8.33 7.99 -15.43
CA ARG A 104 -8.64 8.51 -14.10
C ARG A 104 -8.85 7.37 -13.11
N MET A 105 -8.55 7.65 -11.85
CA MET A 105 -8.71 6.75 -10.72
C MET A 105 -9.80 7.31 -9.79
N PRO A 106 -10.76 6.50 -9.31
CA PRO A 106 -11.67 6.96 -8.26
C PRO A 106 -10.89 7.25 -6.97
N ILE A 107 -11.19 8.39 -6.33
CA ILE A 107 -10.49 8.83 -5.11
C ILE A 107 -10.65 7.80 -3.98
N ILE A 108 -11.80 7.14 -3.89
CA ILE A 108 -12.04 6.12 -2.86
C ILE A 108 -11.07 4.93 -2.98
N ILE A 109 -10.73 4.51 -4.21
CA ILE A 109 -9.77 3.42 -4.42
C ILE A 109 -8.36 3.88 -4.03
N MET A 110 -8.01 5.13 -4.33
CA MET A 110 -6.72 5.72 -3.92
C MET A 110 -6.60 5.76 -2.39
N LEU A 111 -7.66 6.20 -1.69
CA LEU A 111 -7.67 6.28 -0.24
C LEU A 111 -7.60 4.89 0.42
N LEU A 112 -8.35 3.91 -0.10
CA LEU A 112 -8.28 2.53 0.37
C LEU A 112 -6.88 1.95 0.21
N GLY A 113 -6.25 2.16 -0.95
CA GLY A 113 -4.87 1.72 -1.19
C GLY A 113 -3.85 2.47 -0.31
N PHE A 114 -4.05 3.76 -0.08
CA PHE A 114 -3.21 4.56 0.83
C PHE A 114 -3.26 4.01 2.25
N MET A 115 -4.46 3.76 2.78
CA MET A 115 -4.64 3.18 4.11
C MET A 115 -4.03 1.77 4.21
N PHE A 116 -4.24 0.95 3.17
CA PHE A 116 -3.63 -0.38 3.10
C PHE A 116 -2.10 -0.29 3.16
N ASN A 117 -1.48 0.52 2.32
CA ASN A 117 -0.03 0.69 2.26
C ASN A 117 0.52 1.25 3.57
N MET A 118 -0.19 2.18 4.20
CA MET A 118 0.16 2.74 5.51
C MET A 118 0.19 1.66 6.60
N ILE A 119 -0.90 0.91 6.76
CA ILE A 119 -1.04 -0.13 7.79
C ILE A 119 -0.09 -1.29 7.54
N ASN A 120 0.01 -1.74 6.29
CA ASN A 120 0.86 -2.87 5.93
C ASN A 120 2.34 -2.58 6.18
N SER A 121 2.80 -1.36 5.84
CA SER A 121 4.19 -0.97 6.05
C SER A 121 4.51 -0.77 7.53
N PHE A 122 3.53 -0.36 8.34
CA PHE A 122 3.65 -0.32 9.80
C PHE A 122 3.74 -1.71 10.42
N PHE A 123 3.04 -2.72 9.91
CA PHE A 123 3.17 -4.08 10.42
C PHE A 123 4.50 -4.76 10.06
N ILE A 124 5.10 -4.36 8.94
CA ILE A 124 6.35 -4.94 8.43
C ILE A 124 7.59 -4.27 9.05
N GLY A 125 7.53 -2.96 9.34
CA GLY A 125 8.62 -2.18 9.92
C GLY A 125 8.68 -2.23 11.43
#